data_AF-D0GLT8-F1
#
_entry.id   AF-D0GLT8-F1
#
_cell.length_a   1.000
_cell.length_b   1.000
_cell.length_c   1.000
_cell.angle_alpha   90.00
_cell.angle_beta   90.00
_cell.angle_gamma   90.00
#
_symmetry.space_group_name_H-M   'P 1'
#
loop_
_entity.id
_entity.type
_entity.pdbx_description
1 polymer ?
#
loop_
_entity_poly.entity_id
_entity_poly.type
_entity_poly.pdbx_seq_one_letter_code
_entity_poly.pdbx_strand_id
1 'polypeptide(L)' 'MNKNIPNWINILNEFCGKRDIPALTSYELNKKYCFSQADIMVLFGGTALCGGDILAQAI' A
#
# COMPACT_ATOMS: atom_id res chain seq x y z
N MET A 1 -9.57 -18.85 17.73
CA MET A 1 -9.07 -17.70 16.94
C MET A 1 -8.60 -16.61 17.91
N ASN A 2 -7.37 -16.13 17.79
CA ASN A 2 -6.87 -15.08 18.68
C ASN A 2 -7.62 -13.77 18.38
N LYS A 3 -8.31 -13.20 19.39
CA LYS A 3 -9.15 -12.00 19.25
C LYS A 3 -8.38 -10.76 18.85
N ASN A 4 -7.05 -10.78 18.95
CA ASN A 4 -6.17 -9.66 18.59
C ASN A 4 -5.80 -9.64 17.11
N ILE A 5 -5.96 -10.74 16.37
CA ILE A 5 -5.59 -10.83 14.95
C ILE A 5 -6.25 -9.71 14.11
N PRO A 6 -7.56 -9.42 14.24
CA PRO A 6 -8.18 -8.33 13.49
C PRO A 6 -7.55 -6.96 13.81
N ASN A 7 -7.22 -6.69 15.08
CA ASN A 7 -6.57 -5.43 15.47
C ASN A 7 -5.17 -5.30 14.86
N TRP A 8 -4.38 -6.37 14.85
CA TRP A 8 -3.05 -6.36 14.23
C TRP A 8 -3.12 -6.15 12.71
N ILE A 9 -4.10 -6.78 12.05
CA ILE A 9 -4.35 -6.56 10.62
C ILE A 9 -4.74 -5.10 10.36
N ASN A 10 -5.57 -4.49 11.21
CA ASN A 10 -5.96 -3.09 11.06
C ASN A 10 -4.76 -2.14 11.23
N ILE A 11 -3.90 -2.37 12.23
CA ILE A 11 -2.67 -1.57 12.44
C ILE A 11 -1.76 -1.67 11.22
N LEU A 12 -1.55 -2.88 10.69
CA LEU A 12 -0.76 -3.09 9.47
C LEU A 12 -1.41 -2.41 8.26
N ASN A 13 -2.73 -2.46 8.14
CA ASN A 13 -3.43 -1.81 7.03
C ASN A 13 -3.37 -0.29 7.12
N GLU A 14 -3.45 0.32 8.30
CA GLU A 14 -3.25 1.77 8.47
C GLU A 14 -1.81 2.18 8.14
N PHE A 15 -0.83 1.35 8.49
CA PHE A 15 0.57 1.60 8.19
C PHE A 15 0.90 1.42 6.70
N CYS A 16 0.54 0.28 6.12
CA CYS A 16 0.85 -0.08 4.73
C CYS A 16 -0.11 0.53 3.70
N GLY A 17 -1.36 0.81 4.09
CA GLY A 17 -2.42 1.34 3.22
C GLY A 17 -2.43 2.87 3.14
N LYS A 18 -1.35 3.54 3.55
CA LYS A 18 -1.25 4.99 3.56
C LYS A 18 -1.25 5.54 2.13
N ARG A 19 -2.43 5.97 1.66
CA ARG A 19 -2.66 6.62 0.35
C ARG A 19 -2.51 8.12 0.44
N ASP A 20 -1.40 8.56 0.99
CA ASP A 20 -1.15 9.98 1.20
C ASP A 20 -0.40 10.62 0.02
N ILE A 21 -0.23 9.85 -1.05
CA ILE A 21 0.05 10.29 -2.43
C ILE A 21 -1.15 9.92 -3.32
N PRO A 22 -1.48 10.73 -4.34
CA PRO A 22 -2.64 10.48 -5.20
C PRO A 22 -2.45 9.28 -6.14
N ALA A 23 -1.21 8.95 -6.50
CA ALA A 23 -0.85 7.79 -7.29
C ALA A 23 0.56 7.30 -6.91
N LEU A 24 0.80 5.99 -7.05
CA LEU A 24 2.11 5.39 -6.78
C LEU A 24 3.04 5.56 -7.98
N THR A 25 3.48 6.79 -8.23
CA THR A 25 4.42 7.11 -9.33
C THR A 25 5.71 7.68 -8.78
N SER A 26 6.80 7.53 -9.52
CA SER A 26 8.10 8.14 -9.18
C SER A 26 8.00 9.66 -8.92
N TYR A 27 7.12 10.36 -9.63
CA TYR A 27 6.89 11.80 -9.47
C TYR A 27 6.25 12.15 -8.12
N GLU A 28 5.14 11.49 -7.77
CA GLU A 28 4.44 11.77 -6.51
C GLU A 28 5.25 11.33 -5.29
N LEU A 29 6.03 10.24 -5.43
CA LEU A 29 7.01 9.83 -4.42
C LEU A 29 8.07 10.92 -4.20
N ASN A 30 8.66 11.44 -5.27
CA ASN A 30 9.72 12.44 -5.14
C ASN A 30 9.19 13.75 -4.56
N LYS A 31 8.01 14.19 -5.05
CA LYS A 31 7.34 15.40 -4.60
C LYS A 31 7.00 15.37 -3.11
N LYS A 32 6.57 14.22 -2.57
CA LYS A 32 6.15 14.11 -1.17
C LYS A 32 7.27 13.70 -0.23
N TYR A 33 8.13 12.78 -0.67
CA TYR A 33 9.08 12.08 0.20
C TYR A 33 10.55 12.26 -0.17
N CYS A 34 10.85 13.02 -1.23
CA CYS A 34 12.20 13.26 -1.72
C CYS A 34 12.95 12.00 -2.18
N PHE A 35 12.25 10.89 -2.45
CA PHE A 35 12.78 9.69 -3.10
C PHE A 35 11.89 9.30 -4.27
N SER A 36 12.44 8.64 -5.29
CA SER A 36 11.70 8.24 -6.50
C SER A 36 11.35 6.76 -6.57
N GLN A 37 11.86 5.93 -5.65
CA GLN A 37 11.67 4.49 -5.65
C GLN A 37 11.29 3.98 -4.26
N ALA A 38 10.45 2.95 -4.21
CA ALA A 38 10.03 2.27 -2.98
C ALA A 38 9.82 0.78 -3.22
N ASP A 39 10.12 -0.04 -2.22
CA ASP A 39 9.75 -1.45 -2.20
C ASP A 39 8.27 -1.58 -1.78
N ILE A 40 7.50 -2.38 -2.53
CA ILE A 40 6.06 -2.54 -2.32
C ILE A 40 5.77 -3.97 -1.88
N MET A 41 5.01 -4.13 -0.79
CA MET A 41 4.44 -5.40 -0.37
C MET A 41 2.92 -5.37 -0.53
N VAL A 42 2.37 -6.22 -1.39
CA VAL A 42 0.92 -6.33 -1.61
C VAL A 42 0.38 -7.53 -0.83
N LEU A 43 -0.53 -7.28 0.11
CA LEU A 43 -1.23 -8.33 0.84
C LEU A 43 -2.56 -8.66 0.15
N PHE A 44 -2.60 -9.80 -0.57
CA PHE A 44 -3.83 -10.27 -1.20
C PHE A 44 -4.73 -10.99 -0.18
N GLY A 45 -5.81 -10.31 0.22
CA GLY A 45 -6.91 -10.92 0.98
C GLY A 45 -8.07 -11.29 0.04
N GLY A 46 -8.10 -12.51 -0.49
CA GLY A 46 -9.20 -12.98 -1.35
C GLY A 46 -9.33 -12.24 -2.69
N THR A 47 -10.55 -12.11 -3.22
CA THR A 47 -10.88 -11.67 -4.60
C THR A 47 -10.66 -10.18 -4.90
N ALA A 48 -10.02 -9.40 -4.02
CA ALA A 48 -9.80 -7.97 -4.22
C ALA A 48 -8.56 -7.71 -5.10
N LEU A 49 -8.75 -7.76 -6.43
CA LEU A 49 -7.72 -7.52 -7.44
C LEU A 49 -7.24 -6.05 -7.54
N CYS A 50 -7.98 -5.11 -6.94
CA CYS A 50 -7.70 -3.67 -7.07
C CYS A 50 -6.29 -3.27 -6.57
N GLY A 51 -5.71 -4.02 -5.62
CA GLY A 51 -4.32 -3.81 -5.21
C GLY A 51 -3.30 -4.16 -6.31
N GLY A 52 -3.62 -5.16 -7.15
CA GLY A 52 -2.81 -5.55 -8.29
C GLY A 52 -2.82 -4.51 -9.41
N ASP A 53 -3.99 -3.92 -9.71
CA ASP A 53 -4.10 -2.88 -10.73
C ASP A 53 -3.28 -1.62 -10.36
N ILE A 54 -3.31 -1.23 -9.07
CA ILE A 54 -2.50 -0.12 -8.57
C ILE A 54 -1.01 -0.43 -8.70
N LEU A 55 -0.59 -1.66 -8.38
CA LEU A 55 0.80 -2.09 -8.54
C LEU A 55 1.22 -2.06 -10.03
N ALA A 56 0.37 -2.56 -10.92
CA ALA A 56 0.66 -2.59 -12.36
C ALA A 56 0.77 -1.20 -12.98
N GLN A 57 0.10 -0.20 -12.40
CA GLN A 57 0.16 1.20 -12.83
C GLN A 57 1.32 1.98 -12.20
N ALA A 58 2.06 1.40 -11.25
CA ALA A 58 3.21 2.06 -10.65
C ALA A 58 4.37 2.07 -11.65
N ILE A 59 4.84 3.28 -12.01
CA ILE A 59 5.93 3.54 -12.96
C ILE A 59 7.06 4.33 -12.27
#